data_AF-A0A853R5M1-F1
#
_entry.id   AF-A0A853R5M1-F1
#
_cell.length_a   1.000
_cell.length_b   1.000
_cell.length_c   1.000
_cell.angle_alpha   90.00
_cell.angle_beta   90.00
_cell.angle_gamma   90.00
#
_symmetry.space_group_name_H-M   'P 1'
#
loop_
_entity.id
_entity.type
_entity.pdbx_description
1 polymer ?
#
loop_
_entity_poly.entity_id
_entity_poly.type
_entity_poly.pdbx_seq_one_letter_code
_entity_poly.pdbx_strand_id
1 'polypeptide(L)'
;MSHSLDTQQRFHAIVTDAHLSPKQKSHFLALEAEASLPYLKLSPELARAMEQGIICDMFEGHAPFKPRYVLPDYAKFLAQGSEYLELSPASNFDEALNMLTILYHHVPSVTSIPVYLGQLDSVLLPYVGELSEASIYQKLKLFWIMLDRTLPDAFMHANIGPSDNIICRTILRVDAELKQIAPNLTFMYDPSITPDDLLRQATDNICQCSKPHIANYPIHTTAYGEQGFGIVSCYNSLPLAGGCNTLVRMNLKEAAKKASDRQTFLDQILPTYSQYMIELMDVRAAHLHQQSHFFEGFLTQEGVIEESRFAPMFGIYGMTEAVNLLLEKEQSNARYGHDDIANQLGIAISAKLADIVQNSPVKYGFN
;
A
#
# COMPACT_ATOMS: atom_id res chain seq x y z
N MET A 1 -16.85 -32.91 -4.76
CA MET A 1 -15.70 -33.85 -4.74
C MET A 1 -14.60 -33.49 -5.75
N SER A 2 -14.90 -32.83 -6.89
CA SER A 2 -13.86 -32.39 -7.84
C SER A 2 -13.00 -31.23 -7.31
N HIS A 3 -13.60 -30.20 -6.70
CA HIS A 3 -12.87 -29.07 -6.12
C HIS A 3 -11.93 -29.45 -4.96
N SER A 4 -12.25 -30.49 -4.19
CA SER A 4 -11.42 -30.95 -3.06
C SER A 4 -10.19 -31.74 -3.52
N LEU A 5 -10.30 -32.52 -4.59
CA LEU A 5 -9.18 -33.26 -5.19
C LEU A 5 -8.17 -32.30 -5.83
N ASP A 6 -8.67 -31.25 -6.48
CA ASP A 6 -7.86 -30.17 -7.07
C ASP A 6 -7.08 -29.38 -5.99
N THR A 7 -7.73 -29.10 -4.85
CA THR A 7 -7.07 -28.41 -3.72
C THR A 7 -5.95 -29.24 -3.08
N GLN A 8 -6.17 -30.54 -2.85
CA GLN A 8 -5.13 -31.42 -2.28
C GLN A 8 -3.91 -31.55 -3.20
N GLN A 9 -4.11 -31.55 -4.52
CA GLN A 9 -3.02 -31.57 -5.49
C GLN A 9 -2.19 -30.28 -5.44
N ARG A 10 -2.84 -29.10 -5.33
CA ARG A 10 -2.14 -27.81 -5.16
C ARG A 10 -1.31 -27.79 -3.87
N PHE A 11 -1.87 -28.24 -2.75
CA PHE A 11 -1.12 -28.36 -1.49
C PHE A 11 0.08 -29.31 -1.63
N HIS A 12 -0.11 -30.47 -2.26
CA HIS A 12 0.98 -31.43 -2.49
C HIS A 12 2.10 -30.83 -3.36
N ALA A 13 1.74 -30.11 -4.43
CA ALA A 13 2.70 -29.40 -5.27
C ALA A 13 3.55 -28.42 -4.46
N ILE A 14 2.93 -27.63 -3.58
CA ILE A 14 3.66 -26.69 -2.70
C ILE A 14 4.63 -27.41 -1.76
N VAL A 15 4.18 -28.45 -1.04
CA VAL A 15 5.04 -29.10 -0.03
C VAL A 15 6.20 -29.89 -0.66
N THR A 16 6.04 -30.35 -1.90
CA THR A 16 7.07 -31.10 -2.63
C THR A 16 7.96 -30.24 -3.52
N ASP A 17 7.66 -28.96 -3.71
CA ASP A 17 8.50 -28.06 -4.51
C ASP A 17 9.89 -27.89 -3.88
N ALA A 18 10.95 -28.21 -4.64
CA ALA A 18 12.34 -28.14 -4.20
C ALA A 18 12.91 -26.71 -4.22
N HIS A 19 12.25 -25.79 -4.92
CA HIS A 19 12.67 -24.39 -5.04
C HIS A 19 12.12 -23.50 -3.92
N LEU A 20 11.22 -24.03 -3.08
CA LEU A 20 10.61 -23.30 -1.98
C LEU A 20 11.25 -23.64 -0.63
N SER A 21 11.62 -22.60 0.11
CA SER A 21 11.98 -22.73 1.52
C SER A 21 10.76 -23.12 2.38
N PRO A 22 10.96 -23.66 3.59
CA PRO A 22 9.85 -23.95 4.51
C PRO A 22 8.92 -22.74 4.75
N LYS A 23 9.47 -21.53 4.92
CA LYS A 23 8.69 -20.30 5.12
C LYS A 23 7.80 -19.98 3.91
N GLN A 24 8.33 -20.12 2.70
CA GLN A 24 7.56 -19.92 1.46
C GLN A 24 6.47 -20.98 1.29
N LYS A 25 6.75 -22.24 1.62
CA LYS A 25 5.74 -23.32 1.61
C LYS A 25 4.60 -23.02 2.57
N SER A 26 4.90 -22.65 3.81
CA SER A 26 3.88 -22.25 4.79
C SER A 26 3.04 -21.08 4.30
N HIS A 27 3.66 -20.07 3.68
CA HIS A 27 2.96 -18.93 3.11
C HIS A 27 2.02 -19.32 1.96
N PHE A 28 2.50 -20.08 0.97
CA PHE A 28 1.65 -20.49 -0.16
C PHE A 28 0.54 -21.45 0.25
N LEU A 29 0.77 -22.33 1.23
CA LEU A 29 -0.30 -23.15 1.80
C LEU A 29 -1.40 -22.28 2.44
N ALA A 30 -1.01 -21.21 3.16
CA ALA A 30 -1.97 -20.28 3.74
C ALA A 30 -2.78 -19.55 2.66
N LEU A 31 -2.13 -19.09 1.57
CA LEU A 31 -2.81 -18.44 0.45
C LEU A 31 -3.81 -19.38 -0.26
N GLU A 32 -3.42 -20.63 -0.50
CA GLU A 32 -4.32 -21.63 -1.09
C GLU A 32 -5.49 -21.96 -0.16
N ALA A 33 -5.26 -22.01 1.16
CA ALA A 33 -6.33 -22.19 2.13
C ALA A 33 -7.30 -20.99 2.12
N GLU A 34 -6.79 -19.76 2.11
CA GLU A 34 -7.58 -18.53 2.01
C GLU A 34 -8.41 -18.49 0.73
N ALA A 35 -7.83 -18.84 -0.41
CA ALA A 35 -8.51 -18.91 -1.70
C ALA A 35 -9.52 -20.08 -1.80
N SER A 36 -9.45 -21.07 -0.91
CA SER A 36 -10.40 -22.20 -0.88
C SER A 36 -11.69 -21.88 -0.12
N LEU A 37 -11.72 -20.79 0.66
CA LEU A 37 -12.90 -20.36 1.41
C LEU A 37 -14.02 -19.91 0.46
N PRO A 38 -15.30 -20.06 0.85
CA PRO A 38 -16.40 -19.44 0.12
C PRO A 38 -16.18 -17.93 0.00
N TYR A 39 -16.41 -17.38 -1.20
CA TYR A 39 -16.37 -15.94 -1.40
C TYR A 39 -17.49 -15.25 -0.62
N LEU A 40 -17.26 -14.00 -0.21
CA LEU A 40 -18.29 -13.15 0.39
C LEU A 40 -19.53 -13.05 -0.52
N LYS A 41 -20.69 -12.80 0.07
CA LYS A 41 -21.94 -12.69 -0.71
C LYS A 41 -21.94 -11.40 -1.53
N LEU A 42 -22.00 -11.52 -2.85
CA LEU A 42 -22.07 -10.42 -3.82
C LEU A 42 -23.41 -10.37 -4.54
N SER A 43 -23.75 -9.22 -5.13
CA SER A 43 -24.81 -9.13 -6.13
C SER A 43 -24.47 -9.98 -7.38
N PRO A 44 -25.46 -10.56 -8.07
CA PRO A 44 -25.24 -11.28 -9.32
C PRO A 44 -24.53 -10.44 -10.39
N GLU A 45 -24.80 -9.14 -10.42
CA GLU A 45 -24.23 -8.19 -11.36
C GLU A 45 -22.74 -7.94 -11.09
N LEU A 46 -22.36 -7.70 -9.83
CA LEU A 46 -20.97 -7.57 -9.42
C LEU A 46 -20.18 -8.86 -9.68
N ALA A 47 -20.73 -10.02 -9.31
CA ALA A 47 -20.09 -11.31 -9.58
C ALA A 47 -19.80 -11.49 -11.08
N ARG A 48 -20.77 -11.16 -11.95
CA ARG A 48 -20.59 -11.19 -13.40
C ARG A 48 -19.55 -10.18 -13.89
N ALA A 49 -19.47 -8.99 -13.29
CA ALA A 49 -18.46 -7.99 -13.63
C ALA A 49 -17.03 -8.46 -13.29
N MET A 50 -16.88 -9.19 -12.18
CA MET A 50 -15.62 -9.83 -11.78
C MET A 50 -15.24 -10.98 -12.73
N GLU A 51 -16.19 -11.88 -13.06
CA GLU A 51 -15.96 -12.96 -14.04
C GLU A 51 -15.54 -12.42 -15.42
N GLN A 52 -16.07 -11.27 -15.82
CA GLN A 52 -15.72 -10.60 -17.08
C GLN A 52 -14.39 -9.84 -17.02
N GLY A 53 -13.72 -9.79 -15.87
CA GLY A 53 -12.44 -9.08 -15.69
C GLY A 53 -12.58 -7.55 -15.74
N ILE A 54 -13.78 -7.02 -15.52
CA ILE A 54 -14.03 -5.57 -15.47
C ILE A 54 -13.66 -5.03 -14.08
N ILE A 55 -13.95 -5.82 -13.03
CA ILE A 55 -13.63 -5.50 -11.65
C ILE A 55 -12.67 -6.56 -11.10
N CYS A 56 -11.64 -6.12 -10.37
CA CYS A 56 -10.65 -6.98 -9.75
C CYS A 56 -10.44 -6.55 -8.29
N ASP A 57 -10.50 -7.51 -7.36
CA ASP A 57 -10.27 -7.35 -5.92
C ASP A 57 -8.80 -7.55 -5.53
N MET A 58 -7.90 -7.50 -6.52
CA MET A 58 -6.47 -7.74 -6.34
C MET A 58 -6.09 -9.12 -5.79
N PHE A 59 -6.99 -10.10 -5.84
CA PHE A 59 -6.77 -11.44 -5.32
C PHE A 59 -6.42 -11.44 -3.82
N GLU A 60 -7.00 -10.50 -3.07
CA GLU A 60 -6.81 -10.31 -1.63
C GLU A 60 -7.62 -11.32 -0.78
N GLY A 61 -7.75 -12.56 -1.25
CA GLY A 61 -8.51 -13.61 -0.59
C GLY A 61 -10.04 -13.47 -0.64
N HIS A 62 -10.71 -14.59 -0.41
CA HIS A 62 -12.16 -14.72 -0.51
C HIS A 62 -12.92 -14.24 0.74
N ALA A 63 -12.25 -14.22 1.89
CA ALA A 63 -12.77 -13.78 3.19
C ALA A 63 -11.62 -13.11 3.97
N PRO A 64 -11.39 -11.79 3.78
CA PRO A 64 -10.18 -11.13 4.25
C PRO A 64 -10.08 -11.10 5.78
N PHE A 65 -8.98 -11.63 6.32
CA PHE A 65 -8.69 -11.62 7.77
C PHE A 65 -7.62 -10.59 8.17
N LYS A 66 -7.11 -9.86 7.19
CA LYS A 66 -6.10 -8.83 7.34
C LYS A 66 -6.38 -7.72 6.33
N PRO A 67 -6.11 -6.45 6.67
CA PRO A 67 -6.20 -5.35 5.72
C PRO A 67 -5.14 -5.50 4.63
N ARG A 68 -5.37 -4.84 3.50
CA ARG A 68 -4.39 -4.76 2.42
C ARG A 68 -3.06 -4.19 2.91
N TYR A 69 -3.12 -3.04 3.60
CA TYR A 69 -1.96 -2.32 4.12
C TYR A 69 -2.23 -1.81 5.54
N VAL A 70 -1.20 -1.83 6.38
CA VAL A 70 -1.21 -1.28 7.74
C VAL A 70 -0.07 -0.28 7.86
N LEU A 71 -0.35 0.87 8.47
CA LEU A 71 0.61 1.93 8.75
C LEU A 71 0.66 2.20 10.27
N PRO A 72 1.38 1.38 11.04
CA PRO A 72 1.54 1.59 12.48
C PRO A 72 2.11 2.97 12.82
N ASP A 73 1.64 3.57 13.90
CA ASP A 73 2.34 4.69 14.55
C ASP A 73 3.56 4.15 15.31
N TYR A 74 4.65 4.00 14.59
CA TYR A 74 5.91 3.52 15.14
C TYR A 74 6.49 4.47 16.20
N ALA A 75 6.26 5.78 16.09
CA ALA A 75 6.73 6.73 17.10
C ALA A 75 6.01 6.49 18.43
N LYS A 76 4.68 6.33 18.40
CA LYS A 76 3.89 5.99 19.59
C LYS A 76 4.30 4.65 20.19
N PHE A 77 4.48 3.62 19.36
CA PHE A 77 4.92 2.30 19.82
C PHE A 77 6.27 2.37 20.55
N LEU A 78 7.27 3.08 20.00
CA LEU A 78 8.56 3.23 20.66
C LEU A 78 8.47 4.03 21.97
N ALA A 79 7.62 5.06 22.00
CA ALA A 79 7.45 5.90 23.17
C ALA A 79 6.70 5.22 24.33
N GLN A 80 5.76 4.31 24.03
CA GLN A 80 4.92 3.66 25.03
C GLN A 80 5.36 2.23 25.38
N GLY A 81 6.13 1.55 24.52
CA GLY A 81 6.38 0.13 24.64
C GLY A 81 5.20 -0.72 24.18
N SER A 82 5.12 -1.96 24.65
CA SER A 82 4.01 -2.87 24.39
C SER A 82 3.86 -3.86 25.55
N GLU A 83 2.68 -3.91 26.15
CA GLU A 83 2.36 -4.87 27.20
C GLU A 83 2.26 -6.27 26.60
N TYR A 84 1.61 -6.40 25.43
CA TYR A 84 1.45 -7.66 24.73
C TYR A 84 2.79 -8.31 24.36
N LEU A 85 3.77 -7.50 23.93
CA LEU A 85 5.11 -7.97 23.57
C LEU A 85 6.10 -7.96 24.75
N GLU A 86 5.65 -7.55 25.94
CA GLU A 86 6.48 -7.40 27.14
C GLU A 86 7.70 -6.47 26.92
N LEU A 87 7.50 -5.39 26.15
CA LEU A 87 8.52 -4.41 25.81
C LEU A 87 8.30 -3.12 26.60
N SER A 88 9.32 -2.71 27.37
CA SER A 88 9.36 -1.36 27.95
C SER A 88 9.54 -0.30 26.84
N PRO A 89 9.16 0.97 27.10
CA PRO A 89 9.48 2.09 26.21
C PRO A 89 10.95 2.11 25.81
N ALA A 90 11.25 2.44 24.55
CA ALA A 90 12.62 2.62 24.10
C ALA A 90 13.26 3.80 24.83
N SER A 91 14.48 3.61 25.33
CA SER A 91 15.25 4.66 26.01
C SER A 91 16.45 5.15 25.19
N ASN A 92 16.85 4.38 24.17
CA ASN A 92 18.02 4.66 23.34
C ASN A 92 17.86 4.07 21.92
N PHE A 93 18.79 4.44 21.04
CA PHE A 93 18.75 4.08 19.62
C PHE A 93 18.77 2.56 19.37
N ASP A 94 19.52 1.81 20.17
CA ASP A 94 19.62 0.36 20.00
C ASP A 94 18.31 -0.35 20.37
N GLU A 95 17.69 0.09 21.46
CA GLU A 95 16.34 -0.36 21.85
C GLU A 95 15.31 0.00 20.79
N ALA A 96 15.35 1.23 20.25
CA ALA A 96 14.45 1.67 19.19
C ALA A 96 14.57 0.78 17.94
N LEU A 97 15.79 0.54 17.43
CA LEU A 97 16.00 -0.34 16.29
C LEU A 97 15.55 -1.78 16.55
N ASN A 98 15.82 -2.31 17.74
CA ASN A 98 15.39 -3.66 18.13
C ASN A 98 13.86 -3.75 18.21
N MET A 99 13.20 -2.78 18.85
CA MET A 99 11.74 -2.73 18.96
C MET A 99 11.05 -2.62 17.61
N LEU A 100 11.55 -1.76 16.70
CA LEU A 100 11.05 -1.70 15.32
C LEU A 100 11.18 -3.06 14.62
N THR A 101 12.34 -3.71 14.76
CA THR A 101 12.59 -5.05 14.19
C THR A 101 11.57 -6.07 14.68
N ILE A 102 11.27 -6.06 15.99
CA ILE A 102 10.25 -6.93 16.57
C ILE A 102 8.89 -6.61 15.96
N LEU A 103 8.45 -5.34 16.03
CA LEU A 103 7.11 -4.96 15.58
C LEU A 103 6.88 -5.24 14.09
N TYR A 104 7.89 -5.07 13.22
CA TYR A 104 7.78 -5.42 11.80
C TYR A 104 7.36 -6.88 11.56
N HIS A 105 7.71 -7.80 12.46
CA HIS A 105 7.29 -9.20 12.33
C HIS A 105 5.86 -9.46 12.81
N HIS A 106 5.19 -8.47 13.40
CA HIS A 106 3.81 -8.53 13.86
C HIS A 106 2.84 -7.68 13.02
N VAL A 107 3.34 -6.88 12.08
CA VAL A 107 2.52 -6.00 11.25
C VAL A 107 2.18 -6.71 9.94
N PRO A 108 0.92 -7.10 9.70
CA PRO A 108 0.54 -7.81 8.50
C PRO A 108 0.28 -6.87 7.33
N SER A 109 0.18 -7.46 6.14
CA SER A 109 -0.36 -6.85 4.95
C SER A 109 -0.91 -7.95 4.04
N VAL A 110 -1.39 -7.58 2.84
CA VAL A 110 -1.75 -8.55 1.79
C VAL A 110 -0.64 -9.58 1.52
N THR A 111 0.65 -9.22 1.63
CA THR A 111 1.80 -10.13 1.45
C THR A 111 2.21 -10.88 2.72
N SER A 112 1.54 -10.61 3.85
CA SER A 112 1.92 -11.07 5.20
C SER A 112 3.25 -10.53 5.72
N ILE A 113 3.81 -9.49 5.08
CA ILE A 113 5.02 -8.75 5.49
C ILE A 113 4.65 -7.25 5.55
N PRO A 114 5.23 -6.44 6.47
CA PRO A 114 4.93 -5.01 6.52
C PRO A 114 5.33 -4.31 5.20
N VAL A 115 4.41 -3.49 4.70
CA VAL A 115 4.63 -2.64 3.52
C VAL A 115 5.05 -1.21 3.89
N TYR A 116 5.04 -0.88 5.18
CA TYR A 116 5.40 0.41 5.73
C TYR A 116 6.38 0.21 6.88
N LEU A 117 7.50 0.92 6.85
CA LEU A 117 8.53 0.89 7.89
C LEU A 117 8.60 2.18 8.71
N GLY A 118 7.65 3.10 8.55
CA GLY A 118 7.70 4.37 9.25
C GLY A 118 8.44 5.46 8.49
N GLN A 119 8.23 6.69 8.96
CA GLN A 119 9.06 7.85 8.67
C GLN A 119 10.30 7.80 9.56
N LEU A 120 11.23 6.91 9.18
CA LEU A 120 12.28 6.38 10.05
C LEU A 120 13.19 7.46 10.63
N ASP A 121 13.45 8.52 9.87
CA ASP A 121 14.29 9.62 10.35
C ASP A 121 13.66 10.33 11.54
N SER A 122 12.38 10.70 11.44
CA SER A 122 11.64 11.36 12.51
C SER A 122 11.35 10.41 13.69
N VAL A 123 11.07 9.14 13.41
CA VAL A 123 10.81 8.11 14.42
C VAL A 123 12.06 7.82 15.26
N LEU A 124 13.24 7.79 14.65
CA LEU A 124 14.49 7.42 15.32
C LEU A 124 15.25 8.60 15.93
N LEU A 125 15.03 9.83 15.43
CA LEU A 125 15.75 11.03 15.87
C LEU A 125 15.72 11.25 17.39
N PRO A 126 14.60 11.05 18.12
CA PRO A 126 14.56 11.23 19.57
C PRO A 126 15.50 10.32 20.35
N TYR A 127 15.89 9.18 19.78
CA TYR A 127 16.67 8.13 20.46
C TYR A 127 18.17 8.21 20.19
N VAL A 128 18.63 9.18 19.39
CA VAL A 128 20.04 9.33 19.00
C VAL A 128 20.95 9.62 20.19
N GLY A 129 20.52 10.46 21.13
CA GLY A 129 21.31 10.85 22.29
C GLY A 129 22.69 11.41 21.90
N GLU A 130 23.75 10.87 22.50
CA GLU A 130 25.15 11.28 22.28
C GLU A 130 25.88 10.44 21.22
N LEU A 131 25.16 9.67 20.39
CA LEU A 131 25.78 8.85 19.36
C LEU A 131 26.53 9.70 18.33
N SER A 132 27.76 9.28 18.01
CA SER A 132 28.51 9.85 16.89
C SER A 132 27.86 9.49 15.55
N GLU A 133 28.08 10.33 14.53
CA GLU A 133 27.64 10.03 13.15
C GLU A 133 28.14 8.65 12.67
N ALA A 134 29.38 8.29 13.00
CA ALA A 134 29.95 6.98 12.65
C ALA A 134 29.18 5.82 13.31
N SER A 135 28.76 6.00 14.57
CA SER A 135 27.95 5.01 15.29
C SER A 135 26.54 4.90 14.69
N ILE A 136 25.90 6.02 14.36
CA ILE A 136 24.59 6.05 13.70
C ILE A 136 24.67 5.33 12.35
N TYR A 137 25.66 5.67 11.52
CA TYR A 137 25.89 5.03 10.22
C TYR A 137 26.05 3.52 10.35
N GLN A 138 26.90 3.05 11.27
CA GLN A 138 27.13 1.61 11.43
C GLN A 138 25.85 0.88 11.84
N LYS A 139 25.07 1.45 12.77
CA LYS A 139 23.82 0.86 13.25
C LYS A 139 22.74 0.85 12.17
N LEU A 140 22.53 1.96 11.46
CA LEU A 140 21.58 2.03 10.36
C LEU A 140 21.96 1.13 9.18
N LYS A 141 23.26 0.99 8.88
CA LYS A 141 23.73 0.06 7.84
C LYS A 141 23.38 -1.39 8.17
N LEU A 142 23.60 -1.83 9.41
CA LEU A 142 23.22 -3.17 9.85
C LEU A 142 21.71 -3.37 9.85
N PHE A 143 20.95 -2.35 10.28
CA PHE A 143 19.50 -2.36 10.24
C PHE A 143 18.97 -2.48 8.80
N TRP A 144 19.51 -1.71 7.85
CA TRP A 144 19.14 -1.78 6.42
C TRP A 144 19.39 -3.17 5.82
N ILE A 145 20.55 -3.76 6.14
CA ILE A 145 20.88 -5.13 5.73
C ILE A 145 19.87 -6.12 6.33
N MET A 146 19.51 -5.97 7.61
CA MET A 146 18.54 -6.84 8.27
C MET A 146 17.17 -6.77 7.61
N LEU A 147 16.68 -5.57 7.29
CA LEU A 147 15.39 -5.38 6.60
C LEU A 147 15.35 -6.16 5.28
N ASP A 148 16.32 -5.94 4.39
CA ASP A 148 16.40 -6.60 3.08
C ASP A 148 16.55 -8.14 3.18
N ARG A 149 17.17 -8.65 4.25
CA ARG A 149 17.43 -10.09 4.42
C ARG A 149 16.29 -10.84 5.10
N THR A 150 15.46 -10.17 5.89
CA THR A 150 14.41 -10.81 6.72
C THR A 150 13.00 -10.52 6.24
N LEU A 151 12.81 -9.40 5.55
CA LEU A 151 11.54 -8.91 5.01
C LEU A 151 11.68 -8.70 3.48
N PRO A 152 11.90 -9.77 2.69
CA PRO A 152 12.15 -9.66 1.25
C PRO A 152 10.85 -9.40 0.48
N ASP A 153 10.26 -8.23 0.68
CA ASP A 153 9.06 -7.77 -0.01
C ASP A 153 9.38 -6.51 -0.81
N ALA A 154 9.17 -6.58 -2.13
CA ALA A 154 9.34 -5.44 -3.03
C ALA A 154 8.37 -4.28 -2.71
N PHE A 155 7.34 -4.52 -1.89
CA PHE A 155 6.40 -3.50 -1.42
C PHE A 155 6.76 -2.91 -0.06
N MET A 156 7.84 -3.37 0.60
CA MET A 156 8.31 -2.80 1.86
C MET A 156 8.86 -1.39 1.63
N HIS A 157 8.35 -0.41 2.38
CA HIS A 157 8.58 1.00 2.08
C HIS A 157 8.99 1.80 3.33
N ALA A 158 10.17 2.42 3.30
CA ALA A 158 10.63 3.38 4.30
C ALA A 158 10.37 4.82 3.85
N ASN A 159 9.99 5.70 4.76
CA ASN A 159 9.87 7.13 4.49
C ASN A 159 10.92 7.92 5.28
N ILE A 160 11.34 9.06 4.72
CA ILE A 160 12.24 10.03 5.34
C ILE A 160 11.90 11.45 4.88
N GLY A 161 12.46 12.48 5.55
CA GLY A 161 12.17 13.88 5.26
C GLY A 161 10.80 14.28 5.83
N PRO A 162 10.32 15.51 5.59
CA PRO A 162 10.95 16.59 4.82
C PRO A 162 12.06 17.35 5.56
N SER A 163 12.16 17.19 6.87
CA SER A 163 13.12 17.87 7.72
C SER A 163 14.54 17.36 7.53
N ASP A 164 15.51 18.27 7.48
CA ASP A 164 16.93 17.90 7.45
C ASP A 164 17.43 17.48 8.84
N ASN A 165 17.92 16.24 8.94
CA ASN A 165 18.45 15.68 10.17
C ASN A 165 19.48 14.58 9.88
N ILE A 166 20.24 14.22 10.92
CA ILE A 166 21.33 13.24 10.83
C ILE A 166 20.86 11.85 10.39
N ILE A 167 19.66 11.41 10.79
CA ILE A 167 19.13 10.11 10.40
C ILE A 167 18.72 10.10 8.94
N CYS A 168 18.02 11.14 8.46
CA CYS A 168 17.65 11.30 7.06
C CYS A 168 18.88 11.22 6.14
N ARG A 169 19.90 12.04 6.41
CA ARG A 169 21.15 12.04 5.62
C ARG A 169 21.90 10.72 5.70
N THR A 170 21.89 10.05 6.85
CA THR A 170 22.56 8.77 7.02
C THR A 170 21.83 7.63 6.30
N ILE A 171 20.49 7.60 6.33
CA ILE A 171 19.68 6.63 5.57
C ILE A 171 19.96 6.79 4.08
N LEU A 172 19.95 8.02 3.56
CA LEU A 172 20.31 8.30 2.17
C LEU A 172 21.71 7.74 1.83
N ARG A 173 22.71 8.00 2.68
CA ARG A 173 24.07 7.47 2.48
C ARG A 173 24.10 5.94 2.46
N VAL A 174 23.43 5.30 3.41
CA VAL A 174 23.38 3.84 3.54
C VAL A 174 22.68 3.20 2.34
N ASP A 175 21.53 3.73 1.90
CA ASP A 175 20.78 3.17 0.78
C ASP A 175 21.57 3.28 -0.54
N ALA A 176 22.20 4.43 -0.80
CA ALA A 176 23.04 4.63 -1.98
C ALA A 176 24.31 3.76 -2.00
N GLU A 177 24.87 3.48 -0.83
CA GLU A 177 26.03 2.60 -0.69
C GLU A 177 25.65 1.13 -0.91
N LEU A 178 24.59 0.66 -0.24
CA LEU A 178 24.20 -0.75 -0.25
C LEU A 178 23.49 -1.16 -1.54
N LYS A 179 22.75 -0.23 -2.18
CA LYS A 179 22.02 -0.46 -3.44
C LYS A 179 21.09 -1.68 -3.39
N GLN A 180 20.48 -1.90 -2.23
CA GLN A 180 19.56 -3.02 -2.01
C GLN A 180 18.23 -2.77 -2.71
N ILE A 181 17.56 -3.86 -3.07
CA ILE A 181 16.24 -3.80 -3.71
C ILE A 181 15.21 -3.32 -2.69
N ALA A 182 15.24 -3.87 -1.46
CA ALA A 182 14.34 -3.48 -0.38
C ALA A 182 15.11 -2.87 0.81
N PRO A 183 14.48 -1.97 1.59
CA PRO A 183 13.18 -1.38 1.30
C PRO A 183 13.22 -0.42 0.11
N ASN A 184 12.07 -0.15 -0.48
CA ASN A 184 11.87 1.09 -1.23
C ASN A 184 12.00 2.27 -0.28
N LEU A 185 12.48 3.39 -0.79
CA LEU A 185 12.67 4.62 0.00
C LEU A 185 11.91 5.75 -0.66
N THR A 186 11.08 6.45 0.10
CA THR A 186 10.48 7.72 -0.32
C THR A 186 11.02 8.86 0.55
N PHE A 187 11.47 9.91 -0.11
CA PHE A 187 11.79 11.19 0.49
C PHE A 187 10.59 12.12 0.32
N MET A 188 10.00 12.51 1.45
CA MET A 188 8.97 13.53 1.52
C MET A 188 9.63 14.89 1.29
N TYR A 189 9.24 15.60 0.23
CA TYR A 189 9.81 16.89 -0.13
C TYR A 189 8.84 18.02 0.19
N ASP A 190 9.31 18.99 0.97
CA ASP A 190 8.61 20.25 1.22
C ASP A 190 9.51 21.43 0.85
N PRO A 191 9.17 22.23 -0.17
CA PRO A 191 9.99 23.34 -0.63
C PRO A 191 10.17 24.46 0.42
N SER A 192 9.36 24.48 1.48
CA SER A 192 9.46 25.50 2.53
C SER A 192 10.47 25.18 3.63
N ILE A 193 10.81 23.90 3.83
CA ILE A 193 11.68 23.44 4.93
C ILE A 193 12.81 22.52 4.51
N THR A 194 12.71 21.87 3.34
CA THR A 194 13.80 21.03 2.82
C THR A 194 14.89 21.90 2.21
N PRO A 195 16.14 21.84 2.71
CA PRO A 195 17.24 22.61 2.13
C PRO A 195 17.71 22.00 0.80
N ASP A 196 18.21 22.87 -0.09
CA ASP A 196 18.65 22.50 -1.45
C ASP A 196 19.74 21.43 -1.47
N ASP A 197 20.62 21.40 -0.47
CA ASP A 197 21.72 20.44 -0.37
C ASP A 197 21.24 19.04 0.04
N LEU A 198 20.19 18.94 0.85
CA LEU A 198 19.51 17.66 1.13
C LEU A 198 18.76 17.15 -0.10
N LEU A 199 18.04 18.03 -0.81
CA LEU A 199 17.40 17.66 -2.07
C LEU A 199 18.43 17.21 -3.10
N ARG A 200 19.56 17.92 -3.21
CA ARG A 200 20.69 17.52 -4.06
C ARG A 200 21.18 16.12 -3.71
N GLN A 201 21.41 15.82 -2.42
CA GLN A 201 21.80 14.48 -1.99
C GLN A 201 20.78 13.42 -2.40
N ALA A 202 19.48 13.68 -2.21
CA ALA A 202 18.43 12.76 -2.65
C ALA A 202 18.45 12.55 -4.17
N THR A 203 18.67 13.60 -4.98
CA THR A 203 18.78 13.46 -6.44
C THR A 203 20.05 12.75 -6.89
N ASP A 204 21.19 12.98 -6.23
CA ASP A 204 22.45 12.29 -6.51
C ASP A 204 22.30 10.78 -6.22
N ASN A 205 21.60 10.44 -5.12
CA ASN A 205 21.24 9.07 -4.80
C ASN A 205 20.36 8.43 -5.88
N ILE A 206 19.35 9.12 -6.40
CA ILE A 206 18.49 8.61 -7.49
C ILE A 206 19.34 8.23 -8.70
N CYS A 207 20.30 9.08 -9.08
CA CYS A 207 21.23 8.77 -10.17
C CYS A 207 22.12 7.56 -9.87
N GLN A 208 22.42 7.27 -8.60
CA GLN A 208 23.32 6.20 -8.18
C GLN A 208 22.62 4.84 -7.95
N CYS A 209 21.40 4.84 -7.44
CA CYS A 209 20.68 3.63 -7.01
C CYS A 209 19.17 3.63 -7.30
N SER A 210 18.66 4.59 -8.08
CA SER A 210 17.23 4.73 -8.45
C SER A 210 16.28 5.02 -7.27
N LYS A 211 16.82 5.37 -6.10
CA LYS A 211 16.09 5.73 -4.88
C LYS A 211 16.75 6.96 -4.22
N PRO A 212 16.03 7.76 -3.43
CA PRO A 212 14.62 7.62 -3.06
C PRO A 212 13.65 8.07 -4.16
N HIS A 213 12.38 7.67 -4.07
CA HIS A 213 11.30 8.35 -4.77
C HIS A 213 10.96 9.66 -4.08
N ILE A 214 10.50 10.67 -4.83
CA ILE A 214 10.17 11.98 -4.27
C ILE A 214 8.66 12.10 -4.14
N ALA A 215 8.15 12.27 -2.92
CA ALA A 215 6.75 12.57 -2.66
C ALA A 215 6.59 14.07 -2.38
N ASN A 216 5.62 14.70 -3.02
CA ASN A 216 5.25 16.08 -2.71
C ASN A 216 4.57 16.09 -1.33
N TYR A 217 5.25 16.54 -0.29
CA TYR A 217 4.73 16.48 1.07
C TYR A 217 3.52 17.42 1.27
N PRO A 218 3.56 18.71 0.85
CA PRO A 218 2.44 19.63 1.03
C PRO A 218 1.11 19.14 0.46
N ILE A 219 1.09 18.52 -0.72
CA ILE A 219 -0.18 18.08 -1.35
C ILE A 219 -0.88 16.95 -0.56
N HIS A 220 -0.10 16.13 0.16
CA HIS A 220 -0.64 14.99 0.90
C HIS A 220 -0.99 15.35 2.35
N THR A 221 -0.22 16.23 3.00
CA THR A 221 -0.49 16.62 4.41
C THR A 221 -1.90 17.13 4.63
N THR A 222 -2.47 17.87 3.67
CA THR A 222 -3.83 18.43 3.79
C THR A 222 -4.92 17.35 3.75
N ALA A 223 -4.62 16.14 3.28
CA ALA A 223 -5.62 15.09 3.08
C ALA A 223 -5.81 14.16 4.29
N TYR A 224 -4.89 14.12 5.27
CA TYR A 224 -4.88 13.10 6.33
C TYR A 224 -4.84 13.63 7.77
N GLY A 225 -5.08 14.95 7.95
CA GLY A 225 -5.14 15.61 9.25
C GLY A 225 -3.80 15.64 10.00
N GLU A 226 -3.85 15.98 11.28
CA GLU A 226 -2.65 16.20 12.12
C GLU A 226 -1.82 14.93 12.33
N GLN A 227 -2.46 13.77 12.41
CA GLN A 227 -1.77 12.48 12.59
C GLN A 227 -1.01 12.05 11.32
N GLY A 228 -1.26 12.69 10.19
CA GLY A 228 -0.45 12.55 8.99
C GLY A 228 -0.67 11.25 8.22
N PHE A 229 0.29 10.96 7.35
CA PHE A 229 0.23 9.91 6.33
C PHE A 229 1.59 9.24 6.14
N GLY A 230 1.59 8.08 5.49
CA GLY A 230 2.79 7.45 4.97
C GLY A 230 2.64 7.08 3.50
N ILE A 231 3.78 6.91 2.83
CA ILE A 231 3.89 6.37 1.48
C ILE A 231 4.26 4.90 1.57
N VAL A 232 3.40 4.03 1.01
CA VAL A 232 3.53 2.57 1.16
C VAL A 232 3.43 1.83 -0.16
N SER A 233 4.02 0.63 -0.22
CA SER A 233 3.93 -0.25 -1.38
C SER A 233 4.29 0.50 -2.68
N CYS A 234 3.47 0.41 -3.72
CA CYS A 234 3.61 1.14 -5.00
C CYS A 234 3.28 2.64 -4.90
N TYR A 235 3.80 3.34 -3.90
CA TYR A 235 3.67 4.79 -3.71
C TYR A 235 2.25 5.28 -3.35
N ASN A 236 1.50 4.48 -2.60
CA ASN A 236 0.19 4.89 -2.11
C ASN A 236 0.35 5.79 -0.89
N SER A 237 -0.30 6.96 -0.90
CA SER A 237 -0.46 7.79 0.29
C SER A 237 -1.65 7.29 1.10
N LEU A 238 -1.42 6.96 2.36
CA LEU A 238 -2.44 6.42 3.27
C LEU A 238 -2.31 7.03 4.67
N PRO A 239 -3.42 7.13 5.43
CA PRO A 239 -3.40 7.66 6.80
C PRO A 239 -2.45 6.85 7.70
N LEU A 240 -1.60 7.56 8.45
CA LEU A 240 -0.77 6.98 9.51
C LEU A 240 -1.65 6.50 10.66
N ALA A 241 -1.17 5.56 11.48
CA ALA A 241 -1.94 4.85 12.51
C ALA A 241 -3.17 4.15 11.93
N GLY A 242 -3.14 3.79 10.66
CA GLY A 242 -4.30 3.36 9.89
C GLY A 242 -3.90 2.43 8.77
N GLY A 243 -4.51 2.60 7.61
CA GLY A 243 -4.14 1.79 6.46
C GLY A 243 -5.17 1.74 5.35
N CYS A 244 -5.17 0.63 4.65
CA CYS A 244 -6.12 0.33 3.59
C CYS A 244 -6.76 -1.03 3.83
N ASN A 245 -8.09 -1.05 3.90
CA ASN A 245 -8.86 -2.27 4.11
C ASN A 245 -8.69 -3.21 2.91
N THR A 246 -8.92 -2.69 1.71
CA THR A 246 -8.95 -3.43 0.44
C THR A 246 -8.72 -2.50 -0.74
N LEU A 247 -8.15 -3.01 -1.84
CA LEU A 247 -8.06 -2.31 -3.12
C LEU A 247 -8.93 -3.01 -4.17
N VAL A 248 -9.94 -2.29 -4.66
CA VAL A 248 -10.75 -2.74 -5.79
C VAL A 248 -10.38 -1.90 -7.01
N ARG A 249 -10.20 -2.54 -8.17
CA ARG A 249 -9.83 -1.85 -9.41
C ARG A 249 -10.79 -2.10 -10.57
N MET A 250 -11.04 -1.05 -11.35
CA MET A 250 -11.70 -1.15 -12.65
C MET A 250 -10.70 -1.28 -13.79
N ASN A 251 -10.93 -2.24 -14.67
CA ASN A 251 -10.31 -2.32 -15.98
C ASN A 251 -11.05 -1.41 -16.96
N LEU A 252 -10.54 -0.21 -17.19
CA LEU A 252 -11.21 0.78 -18.05
C LEU A 252 -11.36 0.28 -19.48
N LYS A 253 -10.42 -0.54 -19.98
CA LYS A 253 -10.52 -1.14 -21.31
C LYS A 253 -11.72 -2.07 -21.42
N GLU A 254 -11.91 -2.98 -20.47
CA GLU A 254 -13.02 -3.93 -20.50
C GLU A 254 -14.36 -3.23 -20.24
N ALA A 255 -14.37 -2.19 -19.38
CA ALA A 255 -15.53 -1.33 -19.21
C ALA A 255 -15.87 -0.60 -20.54
N ALA A 256 -14.88 -0.02 -21.22
CA ALA A 256 -15.09 0.72 -22.48
C ALA A 256 -15.65 -0.16 -23.61
N LYS A 257 -15.37 -1.47 -23.62
CA LYS A 257 -16.00 -2.41 -24.57
C LYS A 257 -17.52 -2.46 -24.44
N LYS A 258 -18.06 -2.15 -23.25
CA LYS A 258 -19.51 -2.14 -22.97
C LYS A 258 -20.20 -0.85 -23.42
N ALA A 259 -19.46 0.21 -23.70
CA ALA A 259 -20.02 1.47 -24.21
C ALA A 259 -20.16 1.44 -25.74
N SER A 260 -21.16 2.13 -26.28
CA SER A 260 -21.26 2.43 -27.72
C SER A 260 -20.33 3.57 -28.14
N ASP A 261 -20.15 4.54 -27.26
CA ASP A 261 -19.49 5.83 -27.52
C ASP A 261 -18.98 6.46 -26.20
N ARG A 262 -18.30 7.62 -26.30
CA ARG A 262 -17.74 8.33 -25.14
C ARG A 262 -18.81 8.76 -24.13
N GLN A 263 -20.00 9.16 -24.60
CA GLN A 263 -21.05 9.69 -23.75
C GLN A 263 -21.64 8.57 -22.88
N THR A 264 -21.98 7.45 -23.50
CA THR A 264 -22.47 6.25 -22.82
C THR A 264 -21.44 5.74 -21.82
N PHE A 265 -20.15 5.81 -22.15
CA PHE A 265 -19.09 5.44 -21.22
C PHE A 265 -19.11 6.30 -19.95
N LEU A 266 -19.11 7.62 -20.11
CA LEU A 266 -19.05 8.57 -19.00
C LEU A 266 -20.33 8.59 -18.14
N ASP A 267 -21.49 8.51 -18.78
CA ASP A 267 -22.78 8.74 -18.12
C ASP A 267 -23.41 7.47 -17.56
N GLN A 268 -23.07 6.30 -18.11
CA GLN A 268 -23.73 5.04 -17.75
C GLN A 268 -22.73 3.99 -17.28
N ILE A 269 -21.68 3.72 -18.06
CA ILE A 269 -20.75 2.63 -17.79
C ILE A 269 -19.89 2.92 -16.55
N LEU A 270 -19.25 4.09 -16.48
CA LEU A 270 -18.43 4.46 -15.32
C LEU A 270 -19.25 4.49 -14.02
N PRO A 271 -20.44 5.14 -13.95
CA PRO A 271 -21.26 5.09 -12.75
C PRO A 271 -21.66 3.67 -12.33
N THR A 272 -22.10 2.84 -13.29
CA THR A 272 -22.56 1.47 -13.02
C THR A 272 -21.43 0.61 -12.43
N TYR A 273 -20.28 0.56 -13.08
CA TYR A 273 -19.17 -0.28 -12.58
C TYR A 273 -18.53 0.31 -11.33
N SER A 274 -18.57 1.63 -11.12
CA SER A 274 -18.12 2.24 -9.87
C SER A 274 -19.00 1.83 -8.70
N GLN A 275 -20.32 1.75 -8.89
CA GLN A 275 -21.24 1.25 -7.86
C GLN A 275 -20.92 -0.19 -7.44
N TYR A 276 -20.59 -1.06 -8.39
CA TYR A 276 -20.16 -2.42 -8.08
C TYR A 276 -18.82 -2.46 -7.34
N MET A 277 -17.87 -1.57 -7.67
CA MET A 277 -16.64 -1.46 -6.88
C MET A 277 -16.92 -1.03 -5.44
N ILE A 278 -17.82 -0.07 -5.23
CA ILE A 278 -18.25 0.38 -3.90
C ILE A 278 -18.90 -0.77 -3.13
N GLU A 279 -19.82 -1.51 -3.76
CA GLU A 279 -20.41 -2.72 -3.16
C GLU A 279 -19.34 -3.71 -2.71
N LEU A 280 -18.34 -3.99 -3.57
CA LEU A 280 -17.27 -4.92 -3.26
C LEU A 280 -16.39 -4.41 -2.10
N MET A 281 -16.02 -3.13 -2.11
CA MET A 281 -15.27 -2.51 -1.02
C MET A 281 -16.04 -2.61 0.30
N ASP A 282 -17.32 -2.28 0.30
CA ASP A 282 -18.20 -2.32 1.47
C ASP A 282 -18.32 -3.73 2.06
N VAL A 283 -18.55 -4.73 1.22
CA VAL A 283 -18.70 -6.12 1.65
C VAL A 283 -17.40 -6.65 2.26
N ARG A 284 -16.27 -6.36 1.62
CA ARG A 284 -14.94 -6.79 2.10
C ARG A 284 -14.53 -6.08 3.38
N ALA A 285 -14.70 -4.76 3.44
CA ALA A 285 -14.42 -3.97 4.64
C ALA A 285 -15.34 -4.40 5.80
N ALA A 286 -16.63 -4.58 5.57
CA ALA A 286 -17.54 -5.02 6.62
C ALA A 286 -17.14 -6.39 7.21
N HIS A 287 -16.74 -7.36 6.37
CA HIS A 287 -16.25 -8.65 6.87
C HIS A 287 -14.98 -8.49 7.72
N LEU A 288 -14.00 -7.72 7.25
CA LEU A 288 -12.77 -7.44 7.99
C LEU A 288 -13.09 -6.82 9.36
N HIS A 289 -13.89 -5.77 9.40
CA HIS A 289 -14.20 -5.05 10.64
C HIS A 289 -15.08 -5.83 11.61
N GLN A 290 -16.06 -6.59 11.12
CA GLN A 290 -17.12 -7.16 11.96
C GLN A 290 -16.93 -8.63 12.29
N GLN A 291 -16.18 -9.37 11.47
CA GLN A 291 -16.14 -10.85 11.53
C GLN A 291 -14.73 -11.42 11.60
N SER A 292 -13.72 -10.73 11.07
CA SER A 292 -12.35 -11.25 11.09
C SER A 292 -11.65 -11.13 12.44
N HIS A 293 -12.17 -10.28 13.33
CA HIS A 293 -11.55 -9.92 14.61
C HIS A 293 -10.15 -9.25 14.50
N PHE A 294 -9.76 -8.80 13.30
CA PHE A 294 -8.46 -8.15 13.09
C PHE A 294 -8.23 -6.96 14.04
N PHE A 295 -9.22 -6.08 14.17
CA PHE A 295 -9.13 -4.88 15.00
C PHE A 295 -9.26 -5.14 16.50
N GLU A 296 -9.50 -6.38 16.92
CA GLU A 296 -9.46 -6.76 18.33
C GLU A 296 -8.03 -7.09 18.80
N GLY A 297 -7.06 -7.15 17.88
CA GLY A 297 -5.66 -7.45 18.17
C GLY A 297 -4.91 -6.34 18.90
N PHE A 298 -3.74 -6.68 19.45
CA PHE A 298 -2.94 -5.79 20.29
C PHE A 298 -2.54 -4.48 19.60
N LEU A 299 -2.32 -4.49 18.28
CA LEU A 299 -2.00 -3.27 17.53
C LEU A 299 -3.08 -2.19 17.71
N THR A 300 -4.36 -2.59 17.75
CA THR A 300 -5.48 -1.67 17.99
C THR A 300 -5.66 -1.42 19.48
N GLN A 301 -5.58 -2.44 20.33
CA GLN A 301 -5.79 -2.30 21.78
C GLN A 301 -4.75 -1.36 22.43
N GLU A 302 -3.51 -1.40 21.96
CA GLU A 302 -2.42 -0.51 22.39
C GLU A 302 -2.43 0.82 21.61
N GLY A 303 -3.37 1.00 20.68
CA GLY A 303 -3.53 2.22 19.88
C GLY A 303 -2.37 2.53 18.94
N VAL A 304 -1.60 1.52 18.55
CA VAL A 304 -0.55 1.62 17.52
C VAL A 304 -1.20 1.79 16.13
N ILE A 305 -2.40 1.26 15.95
CA ILE A 305 -3.32 1.57 14.85
C ILE A 305 -4.70 1.92 15.39
N GLU A 306 -5.49 2.61 14.57
CA GLU A 306 -6.84 3.05 14.86
C GLU A 306 -7.78 2.53 13.75
N GLU A 307 -8.80 1.77 14.14
CA GLU A 307 -9.75 1.16 13.21
C GLU A 307 -10.43 2.18 12.28
N SER A 308 -10.74 3.38 12.80
CA SER A 308 -11.36 4.47 12.05
C SER A 308 -10.44 5.14 11.02
N ARG A 309 -9.15 4.81 11.01
CA ARG A 309 -8.15 5.38 10.09
C ARG A 309 -7.83 4.47 8.91
N PHE A 310 -8.66 3.49 8.62
CA PHE A 310 -8.51 2.67 7.42
C PHE A 310 -9.36 3.21 6.27
N ALA A 311 -8.80 3.21 5.06
CA ALA A 311 -9.46 3.71 3.86
C ALA A 311 -9.44 2.67 2.72
N PRO A 312 -10.61 2.21 2.23
CA PRO A 312 -10.66 1.39 1.02
C PRO A 312 -10.12 2.18 -0.18
N MET A 313 -9.40 1.50 -1.07
CA MET A 313 -8.83 2.14 -2.24
C MET A 313 -9.64 1.83 -3.49
N PHE A 314 -10.06 2.89 -4.18
CA PHE A 314 -10.66 2.84 -5.50
C PHE A 314 -9.58 3.00 -6.57
N GLY A 315 -9.28 1.95 -7.33
CA GLY A 315 -8.26 1.98 -8.37
C GLY A 315 -8.82 1.84 -9.79
N ILE A 316 -8.04 2.29 -10.76
CA ILE A 316 -8.32 2.11 -12.18
C ILE A 316 -7.05 1.71 -12.92
N TYR A 317 -7.20 1.06 -14.08
CA TYR A 317 -6.11 0.84 -15.02
C TYR A 317 -6.64 0.74 -16.45
N GLY A 318 -5.74 0.87 -17.44
CA GLY A 318 -6.08 0.77 -18.87
C GLY A 318 -6.68 2.05 -19.47
N MET A 319 -6.26 3.23 -18.99
CA MET A 319 -6.76 4.53 -19.48
C MET A 319 -6.48 4.71 -20.99
N THR A 320 -5.24 4.49 -21.43
CA THR A 320 -4.83 4.61 -22.83
C THR A 320 -5.70 3.73 -23.73
N GLU A 321 -5.88 2.47 -23.35
CA GLU A 321 -6.68 1.51 -24.11
C GLU A 321 -8.16 1.88 -24.13
N ALA A 322 -8.72 2.37 -23.03
CA ALA A 322 -10.09 2.82 -22.96
C ALA A 322 -10.34 4.03 -23.86
N VAL A 323 -9.52 5.07 -23.75
CA VAL A 323 -9.62 6.30 -24.56
C VAL A 323 -9.53 5.97 -26.04
N ASN A 324 -8.51 5.21 -26.44
CA ASN A 324 -8.30 4.84 -27.84
C ASN A 324 -9.49 4.02 -28.38
N LEU A 325 -10.00 3.06 -27.62
CA LEU A 325 -11.15 2.24 -28.03
C LEU A 325 -12.43 3.07 -28.21
N LEU A 326 -12.68 4.03 -27.33
CA LEU A 326 -13.85 4.91 -27.42
C LEU A 326 -13.80 5.81 -28.65
N LEU A 327 -12.62 6.35 -28.96
CA LEU A 327 -12.42 7.17 -30.16
C LEU A 327 -12.51 6.34 -31.44
N GLU A 328 -12.00 5.11 -31.44
CA GLU A 328 -12.16 4.18 -32.57
C GLU A 328 -13.63 3.86 -32.86
N LYS A 329 -14.45 3.67 -31.82
CA LYS A 329 -15.91 3.48 -31.95
C LYS A 329 -16.61 4.68 -32.60
N GLU A 330 -16.02 5.87 -32.48
CA GLU A 330 -16.51 7.11 -33.07
C GLU A 330 -15.76 7.49 -34.36
N GLN A 331 -15.05 6.53 -34.97
CA GLN A 331 -14.33 6.69 -36.24
C GLN A 331 -13.21 7.75 -36.19
N SER A 332 -12.65 8.02 -35.01
CA SER A 332 -11.49 8.88 -34.82
C SER A 332 -10.21 8.05 -34.65
N ASN A 333 -9.13 8.49 -35.29
CA ASN A 333 -7.80 7.87 -35.18
C ASN A 333 -6.90 8.55 -34.12
N ALA A 334 -7.43 9.51 -33.36
CA ALA A 334 -6.68 10.22 -32.32
C ALA A 334 -6.23 9.26 -31.20
N ARG A 335 -5.06 9.52 -30.61
CA ARG A 335 -4.38 8.66 -29.64
C ARG A 335 -4.06 9.39 -28.34
N TYR A 336 -4.36 8.73 -27.22
CA TYR A 336 -4.00 9.20 -25.88
C TYR A 336 -2.48 9.37 -25.75
N GLY A 337 -2.04 10.47 -25.13
CA GLY A 337 -0.63 10.87 -25.02
C GLY A 337 -0.09 11.64 -26.23
N HIS A 338 -0.88 11.80 -27.30
CA HIS A 338 -0.45 12.48 -28.53
C HIS A 338 -1.43 13.57 -28.98
N ASP A 339 -2.73 13.25 -29.06
CA ASP A 339 -3.74 14.16 -29.59
C ASP A 339 -4.55 14.82 -28.48
N ASP A 340 -4.80 16.12 -28.61
CA ASP A 340 -5.54 16.91 -27.60
C ASP A 340 -6.92 16.33 -27.30
N ILE A 341 -7.68 15.91 -28.32
CA ILE A 341 -9.01 15.34 -28.14
C ILE A 341 -8.97 14.07 -27.28
N ALA A 342 -7.95 13.22 -27.47
CA ALA A 342 -7.79 11.99 -26.70
C ALA A 342 -7.35 12.28 -25.25
N ASN A 343 -6.43 13.24 -25.06
CA ASN A 343 -6.00 13.67 -23.73
C ASN A 343 -7.17 14.27 -22.94
N GLN A 344 -8.01 15.08 -23.58
CA GLN A 344 -9.20 15.65 -22.96
C GLN A 344 -10.23 14.59 -22.58
N LEU A 345 -10.38 13.52 -23.37
CA LEU A 345 -11.23 12.38 -22.97
C LEU A 345 -10.66 11.68 -21.73
N GLY A 346 -9.35 11.46 -21.64
CA GLY A 346 -8.73 10.91 -20.44
C GLY A 346 -8.93 11.78 -19.19
N ILE A 347 -8.84 13.10 -19.34
CA ILE A 347 -9.15 14.07 -18.26
C ILE A 347 -10.63 13.95 -17.85
N ALA A 348 -11.55 13.88 -18.82
CA ALA A 348 -12.98 13.76 -18.54
C ALA A 348 -13.32 12.45 -17.79
N ILE A 349 -12.69 11.33 -18.16
CA ILE A 349 -12.84 10.04 -17.46
C ILE A 349 -12.35 10.17 -16.01
N SER A 350 -11.14 10.71 -15.81
CA SER A 350 -10.58 10.91 -14.46
C SER A 350 -11.44 11.85 -13.60
N ALA A 351 -11.93 12.95 -14.17
CA ALA A 351 -12.79 13.90 -13.47
C ALA A 351 -14.13 13.26 -13.09
N LYS A 352 -14.73 12.47 -13.98
CA LYS A 352 -15.98 11.75 -13.69
C LYS A 352 -15.81 10.73 -12.55
N LEU A 353 -14.71 9.99 -12.55
CA LEU A 353 -14.41 9.03 -11.50
C LEU A 353 -14.12 9.72 -10.15
N ALA A 354 -13.39 10.84 -10.17
CA ALA A 354 -13.15 11.63 -8.96
C ALA A 354 -14.47 12.14 -8.35
N ASP A 355 -15.38 12.67 -9.17
CA ASP A 355 -16.73 13.08 -8.77
C ASP A 355 -17.53 11.92 -8.15
N ILE A 356 -17.48 10.73 -8.77
CA ILE A 356 -18.15 9.54 -8.22
C ILE A 356 -17.57 9.18 -6.85
N VAL A 357 -16.25 9.09 -6.72
CA VAL A 357 -15.57 8.71 -5.46
C VAL A 357 -15.89 9.72 -4.35
N GLN A 358 -15.81 11.02 -4.65
CA GLN A 358 -16.09 12.07 -3.67
C GLN A 358 -17.54 12.04 -3.16
N ASN A 359 -18.50 11.60 -3.98
CA ASN A 359 -19.92 11.57 -3.64
C ASN A 359 -20.43 10.17 -3.24
N SER A 360 -19.54 9.19 -3.10
CA SER A 360 -19.90 7.80 -2.78
C SER A 360 -19.20 7.34 -1.51
N PRO A 361 -19.74 7.67 -0.32
CA PRO A 361 -19.16 7.21 0.93
C PRO A 361 -19.14 5.67 0.98
N VAL A 362 -18.06 5.12 1.51
CA VAL A 362 -17.85 3.69 1.73
C VAL A 362 -17.95 3.37 3.22
N LYS A 363 -18.36 2.16 3.56
CA LYS A 363 -18.32 1.67 4.94
C LYS A 363 -16.87 1.51 5.38
N TYR A 364 -16.60 1.90 6.62
CA TYR A 364 -15.26 1.79 7.23
C TYR A 364 -14.17 2.51 6.42
N GLY A 365 -14.54 3.59 5.73
CA GLY A 365 -13.60 4.52 5.12
C GLY A 365 -13.23 5.66 6.06
N PHE A 366 -11.97 6.07 6.02
CA PHE A 366 -11.48 7.31 6.61
C PHE A 366 -12.22 8.50 5.99
N ASN A 367 -12.84 9.33 6.84
CA ASN A 367 -13.63 10.50 6.44
C ASN A 367 -13.08 11.78 7.06
#